data_AF-A0A7S1KBB6-F1
#
_entry.id   AF-A0A7S1KBB6-F1
#
_cell.length_a   1.000
_cell.length_b   1.000
_cell.length_c   1.000
_cell.angle_alpha   90.00
_cell.angle_beta   90.00
_cell.angle_gamma   90.00
#
_symmetry.space_group_name_H-M   'P 1'
#
loop_
_entity.id
_entity.type
_entity.pdbx_description
1 polymer ?
#
loop_
_entity_poly.entity_id
_entity_poly.type
_entity_poly.pdbx_seq_one_letter_code
_entity_poly.pdbx_strand_id
1 'polypeptide(L)'
;AVISAVLGEQLQNEKELEVFVGIVFEKAVSERNFSGIYADLCQILRWRSLEFTGEKERRRTFYNMLLNKVQSEFEKLPETKMTLSDEDKTKLSPADQEIKLKQLKDRTLGNIKFIGELFLRRLLSAKAVKEVVTSLIG
;
A
#
# COMPACT_ATOMS: atom_id res chain seq x y z
N ALA A 1 8.75 -11.77 15.75
CA ALA A 1 8.87 -10.73 16.79
C ALA A 1 7.92 -9.55 16.52
N VAL A 2 8.06 -8.79 15.42
CA VAL A 2 7.22 -7.60 15.12
C VAL A 2 5.73 -7.93 14.95
N ILE A 3 5.39 -9.03 14.24
CA ILE A 3 3.99 -9.47 14.05
C ILE A 3 3.29 -9.74 15.39
N SER A 4 4.00 -10.31 16.38
CA SER A 4 3.42 -10.59 17.69
C SER A 4 3.23 -9.33 18.55
N ALA A 5 4.06 -8.31 18.35
CA ALA A 5 3.95 -7.03 19.05
C ALA A 5 2.77 -6.21 18.50
N VAL A 6 2.64 -6.15 17.18
CA VAL A 6 1.51 -5.51 16.49
C VAL A 6 0.18 -6.20 16.79
N LEU A 7 0.18 -7.54 16.91
CA LEU A 7 -1.00 -8.29 17.35
C LEU A 7 -1.27 -8.18 18.86
N GLY A 8 -0.31 -7.66 19.64
CA GLY A 8 -0.43 -7.43 21.07
C GLY A 8 -0.92 -6.02 21.44
N GLU A 9 -0.82 -5.06 20.53
CA GLU A 9 -1.47 -3.75 20.65
C GLU A 9 -2.96 -3.88 20.29
N GLN A 10 -3.82 -3.56 21.24
CA GLN A 10 -5.27 -3.55 21.03
C GLN A 10 -5.61 -2.36 20.15
N LEU A 11 -5.74 -2.56 18.83
CA LEU A 11 -6.44 -1.59 17.98
C LEU A 11 -7.82 -1.35 18.59
N GLN A 12 -8.16 -0.10 18.90
CA GLN A 12 -9.36 0.24 19.67
C GLN A 12 -10.50 0.80 18.81
N ASN A 13 -10.18 1.34 17.63
CA ASN A 13 -11.17 2.03 16.79
C ASN A 13 -10.80 2.02 15.29
N GLU A 14 -11.76 2.49 14.47
CA GLU A 14 -11.61 2.60 13.01
C GLU A 14 -10.38 3.42 12.60
N LYS A 15 -10.11 4.54 13.27
CA LYS A 15 -9.02 5.45 12.90
C LYS A 15 -7.65 4.80 13.11
N GLU A 16 -7.48 4.09 14.23
CA GLU A 16 -6.26 3.33 14.50
C GLU A 16 -6.04 2.22 13.46
N LEU A 17 -7.12 1.54 13.05
CA LEU A 17 -7.04 0.53 11.99
C LEU A 17 -6.62 1.15 10.64
N GLU A 18 -7.16 2.31 10.28
CA GLU A 18 -6.81 3.02 9.05
C GLU A 18 -5.34 3.46 9.05
N VAL A 19 -4.87 4.07 10.14
CA VAL A 19 -3.47 4.45 10.32
C VAL A 19 -2.57 3.21 10.22
N PHE A 20 -2.96 2.13 10.88
CA PHE A 20 -2.22 0.89 10.87
C PHE A 20 -2.12 0.27 9.47
N VAL A 21 -3.21 0.23 8.69
CA VAL A 21 -3.19 -0.19 7.28
C VAL A 21 -2.23 0.69 6.47
N GLY A 22 -2.26 2.01 6.70
CA GLY A 22 -1.35 2.96 6.07
C GLY A 22 0.13 2.64 6.36
N ILE A 23 0.45 2.36 7.63
CA ILE A 23 1.81 2.01 8.07
C ILE A 23 2.27 0.71 7.42
N VAL A 24 1.45 -0.35 7.47
CA VAL A 24 1.78 -1.64 6.86
C VAL A 24 2.08 -1.48 5.38
N PHE A 25 1.24 -0.71 4.67
CA PHE A 25 1.41 -0.47 3.25
C PHE A 25 2.70 0.32 2.95
N GLU A 26 2.94 1.42 3.65
CA GLU A 26 4.14 2.25 3.45
C GLU A 26 5.42 1.47 3.75
N LYS A 27 5.41 0.63 4.79
CA LYS A 27 6.50 -0.27 5.13
C LYS A 27 6.74 -1.32 4.07
N ALA A 28 5.69 -1.92 3.52
CA ALA A 28 5.84 -2.92 2.47
C ALA A 28 6.38 -2.35 1.16
N VAL A 29 6.06 -1.10 0.85
CA VAL A 29 6.54 -0.39 -0.34
C VAL A 29 7.99 0.05 -0.18
N SER A 30 8.32 0.68 0.96
CA SER A 30 9.68 1.14 1.25
C SER A 30 10.67 -0.01 1.48
N GLU A 31 10.24 -1.07 2.17
CA GLU A 31 11.04 -2.23 2.51
C GLU A 31 10.74 -3.41 1.57
N ARG A 32 10.88 -3.17 0.26
CA ARG A 32 10.46 -4.11 -0.81
C ARG A 32 10.92 -5.56 -0.61
N ASN A 33 12.07 -5.81 0.00
CA ASN A 33 12.58 -7.16 0.25
C ASN A 33 11.72 -7.96 1.25
N PHE A 34 11.01 -7.26 2.12
CA PHE A 34 10.13 -7.83 3.14
C PHE A 34 8.64 -7.73 2.80
N SER A 35 8.28 -7.23 1.61
CA SER A 35 6.89 -7.14 1.10
C SER A 35 6.06 -8.42 1.32
N GLY A 36 6.65 -9.60 1.14
CA GLY A 36 5.98 -10.87 1.43
C GLY A 36 5.54 -11.02 2.89
N ILE A 37 6.39 -10.62 3.85
CA ILE A 37 6.09 -10.69 5.29
C ILE A 37 4.92 -9.77 5.64
N TYR A 38 4.87 -8.57 5.06
CA TYR A 38 3.74 -7.66 5.25
C TYR A 38 2.46 -8.21 4.62
N ALA A 39 2.56 -8.90 3.48
CA ALA A 39 1.40 -9.52 2.85
C ALA A 39 0.88 -10.71 3.67
N ASP A 40 1.77 -11.50 4.30
CA ASP A 40 1.40 -12.52 5.28
C ASP A 40 0.66 -11.91 6.48
N LEU A 41 1.15 -10.79 7.00
CA LEU A 41 0.46 -10.03 8.06
C LEU A 41 -0.96 -9.61 7.63
N CYS A 42 -1.11 -9.04 6.43
CA CYS A 42 -2.43 -8.68 5.89
C CYS A 42 -3.37 -9.89 5.79
N GLN A 43 -2.84 -11.08 5.45
CA GLN A 43 -3.63 -12.30 5.38
C GLN A 43 -4.10 -12.76 6.77
N ILE A 44 -3.22 -12.73 7.78
CA ILE A 44 -3.56 -13.05 9.17
C ILE A 44 -4.65 -12.10 9.68
N LEU A 45 -4.51 -10.80 9.45
CA LEU A 45 -5.45 -9.78 9.92
C LEU A 45 -6.82 -9.90 9.25
N ARG A 46 -6.85 -10.27 7.95
CA ARG A 46 -8.09 -10.62 7.26
C ARG A 46 -8.75 -11.84 7.88
N TRP A 47 -8.00 -12.90 8.17
CA TRP A 47 -8.56 -14.14 8.74
C TRP A 47 -9.14 -13.92 10.14
N ARG A 48 -8.52 -13.05 10.94
CA ARG A 48 -9.05 -12.65 12.25
C ARG A 48 -10.30 -11.76 12.16
N SER A 49 -10.71 -11.35 10.96
CA SER A 49 -11.88 -10.52 10.71
C SER A 49 -11.91 -9.26 11.59
N LEU A 50 -10.75 -8.61 11.76
CA LEU A 50 -10.66 -7.36 12.52
C LEU A 50 -11.63 -6.33 11.95
N GLU A 51 -12.61 -5.93 12.75
CA GLU A 51 -13.66 -4.99 12.39
C GLU A 51 -13.91 -3.97 13.49
N PHE A 52 -14.17 -2.73 13.09
CA PHE A 52 -14.63 -1.67 13.96
C PHE A 52 -15.89 -1.05 13.39
N THR A 53 -16.73 -0.50 14.27
CA THR A 53 -17.91 0.27 13.86
C THR A 53 -17.47 1.68 13.51
N GLY A 54 -17.70 2.07 12.25
CA GLY A 54 -17.38 3.42 11.78
C GLY A 54 -18.51 4.42 11.93
N GLU A 55 -18.26 5.66 11.49
CA GLU A 55 -19.28 6.69 11.43
C GLU A 55 -20.45 6.21 10.53
N LYS A 56 -21.68 6.24 11.07
CA LYS A 56 -22.94 5.70 10.47
C LYS A 56 -23.16 4.18 10.60
N GLU A 57 -22.64 3.54 11.65
CA GLU A 57 -22.84 2.11 11.97
C GLU A 57 -22.38 1.13 10.87
N ARG A 58 -21.59 1.61 9.89
CA ARG A 58 -21.01 0.73 8.88
C ARG A 58 -19.86 -0.03 9.50
N ARG A 59 -19.90 -1.36 9.39
CA ARG A 59 -18.76 -2.20 9.77
C ARG A 59 -17.60 -1.97 8.81
N ARG A 60 -16.45 -1.61 9.36
CA ARG A 60 -15.23 -1.34 8.62
C ARG A 60 -14.22 -2.41 9.00
N THR A 61 -14.02 -3.33 8.07
CA THR A 61 -13.08 -4.44 8.25
C THR A 61 -11.70 -4.01 7.77
N PHE A 62 -10.66 -4.64 8.34
CA PHE A 62 -9.29 -4.50 7.86
C PHE A 62 -9.20 -4.73 6.35
N TYR A 63 -9.91 -5.75 5.86
CA TYR A 63 -9.89 -6.11 4.46
C TYR A 63 -10.44 -4.99 3.55
N ASN A 64 -11.55 -4.36 3.92
CA ASN A 64 -12.12 -3.26 3.14
C ASN A 64 -11.19 -2.05 3.11
N MET A 65 -10.54 -1.72 4.24
CA MET A 65 -9.56 -0.63 4.30
C MET A 65 -8.32 -0.92 3.45
N LEU A 66 -7.81 -2.15 3.52
CA LEU A 66 -6.69 -2.59 2.70
C LEU A 66 -7.03 -2.45 1.20
N LEU A 67 -8.21 -2.90 0.77
CA LEU A 67 -8.64 -2.78 -0.62
C LEU A 67 -8.73 -1.32 -1.08
N ASN A 68 -9.32 -0.44 -0.27
CA ASN A 68 -9.41 0.99 -0.59
C ASN A 68 -8.02 1.63 -0.69
N LYS A 69 -7.10 1.27 0.22
CA LYS A 69 -5.73 1.77 0.20
C LYS A 69 -4.99 1.30 -1.04
N VAL A 70 -5.10 0.01 -1.37
CA VAL A 70 -4.54 -0.59 -2.59
C VAL A 70 -5.07 0.14 -3.83
N GLN A 71 -6.38 0.38 -3.93
CA GLN A 71 -6.98 1.12 -5.03
C GLN A 71 -6.42 2.56 -5.14
N SER A 72 -6.37 3.30 -4.03
CA SER A 72 -5.83 4.67 -4.02
C SER A 72 -4.35 4.72 -4.46
N GLU A 73 -3.55 3.74 -4.05
CA GLU A 73 -2.14 3.68 -4.45
C GLU A 73 -1.98 3.25 -5.91
N PHE A 74 -2.90 2.44 -6.44
CA PHE A 74 -2.95 2.10 -7.86
C PHE A 74 -3.28 3.27 -8.76
N GLU A 75 -4.28 4.08 -8.40
CA GLU A 75 -4.70 5.26 -9.17
C GLU A 75 -3.57 6.31 -9.26
N LYS A 76 -2.66 6.33 -8.29
CA LYS A 76 -1.47 7.21 -8.29
C LYS A 76 -0.30 6.66 -9.12
N LEU A 77 -0.28 5.37 -9.46
CA LEU A 77 0.84 4.79 -10.23
C LEU A 77 1.04 5.45 -11.61
N PRO A 78 0.00 5.71 -12.42
CA PRO A 78 0.16 6.39 -13.71
C PRO A 78 0.61 7.85 -13.57
N GLU A 79 0.19 8.55 -12.52
CA GLU A 79 0.64 9.92 -12.21
C GLU A 79 2.12 9.94 -11.81
N THR A 80 2.58 8.86 -11.20
CA THR A 80 3.98 8.62 -10.87
C THR A 80 4.73 8.15 -12.12
N LYS A 81 4.74 8.95 -13.20
CA LYS A 81 5.36 8.67 -14.52
C LYS A 81 6.86 8.30 -14.50
N MET A 82 7.45 8.00 -13.34
CA MET A 82 8.89 7.84 -13.12
C MET A 82 9.66 9.00 -13.76
N THR A 83 9.05 10.19 -13.74
CA THR A 83 9.58 11.43 -14.29
C THR A 83 9.40 12.53 -13.27
N LEU A 84 10.34 13.46 -13.28
CA LEU A 84 10.24 14.68 -12.49
C LEU A 84 9.17 15.60 -13.07
N SER A 85 8.45 16.31 -12.19
CA SER A 85 7.56 17.39 -12.60
C SER A 85 8.39 18.56 -13.20
N ASP A 86 7.75 19.43 -13.98
CA ASP A 86 8.47 20.58 -14.56
C ASP A 86 8.90 21.60 -13.48
N GLU A 87 8.18 21.66 -12.36
CA GLU A 87 8.65 22.38 -11.17
C GLU A 87 9.90 21.75 -10.55
N ASP A 88 9.95 20.42 -10.46
CA ASP A 88 11.13 19.73 -9.92
C ASP A 88 12.36 19.96 -10.79
N LYS A 89 12.20 19.94 -12.12
CA LYS A 89 13.30 20.21 -13.06
C LYS A 89 13.86 21.63 -12.95
N THR A 90 13.05 22.60 -12.52
CA THR A 90 13.45 24.01 -12.42
C THR A 90 13.96 24.39 -11.04
N LYS A 91 13.46 23.77 -9.97
CA LYS A 91 13.80 24.12 -8.58
C LYS A 91 14.92 23.29 -7.97
N LEU A 92 15.12 22.05 -8.43
CA LEU A 92 16.09 21.12 -7.82
C LEU A 92 17.43 21.16 -8.55
N SER A 93 18.51 20.96 -7.78
CA SER A 93 19.83 20.73 -8.35
C SER A 93 19.87 19.40 -9.14
N PRO A 94 20.78 19.20 -10.10
CA PRO A 94 20.90 17.93 -10.81
C PRO A 94 21.07 16.70 -9.89
N ALA A 95 21.77 16.86 -8.76
CA ALA A 95 21.94 15.80 -7.77
C ALA A 95 20.63 15.46 -7.05
N ASP A 96 19.86 16.47 -6.64
CA ASP A 96 18.57 16.26 -5.97
C ASP A 96 17.52 15.69 -6.92
N GLN A 97 17.57 16.07 -8.20
CA GLN A 97 16.75 15.50 -9.26
C GLN A 97 16.99 13.99 -9.42
N GLU A 98 18.25 13.56 -9.43
CA GLU A 98 18.60 12.14 -9.52
C GLU A 98 18.12 11.35 -8.31
N ILE A 99 18.30 11.90 -7.10
CA ILE A 99 17.81 11.29 -5.85
C ILE A 99 16.28 11.16 -5.90
N LYS A 100 15.56 12.22 -6.27
CA LYS A 100 14.09 12.20 -6.34
C LYS A 100 13.59 11.21 -7.39
N LEU A 101 14.23 11.17 -8.57
CA LEU A 101 13.91 10.21 -9.62
C LEU A 101 14.10 8.77 -9.15
N LYS A 102 15.19 8.49 -8.44
CA LYS A 102 15.45 7.18 -7.84
C LYS A 102 14.38 6.82 -6.80
N GLN A 103 14.01 7.74 -5.91
CA GLN A 103 12.95 7.52 -4.92
C GLN A 103 11.59 7.22 -5.57
N LEU A 104 11.23 7.95 -6.63
CA LEU A 104 10.00 7.69 -7.39
C LEU A 104 10.01 6.29 -8.00
N LYS A 105 11.13 5.89 -8.63
CA LYS A 105 11.29 4.54 -9.19
C LYS A 105 11.22 3.46 -8.13
N ASP A 106 11.94 3.63 -7.02
CA ASP A 106 11.98 2.67 -5.92
C ASP A 106 10.59 2.49 -5.29
N ARG A 107 9.85 3.60 -5.07
CA ARG A 107 8.47 3.56 -4.58
C ARG A 107 7.55 2.84 -5.55
N THR A 108 7.61 3.14 -6.85
CA THR A 108 6.78 2.46 -7.85
C THR A 108 7.07 0.96 -7.91
N LEU A 109 8.35 0.55 -7.86
CA LEU A 109 8.72 -0.86 -7.81
C LEU A 109 8.27 -1.55 -6.51
N GLY A 110 8.36 -0.85 -5.38
CA GLY A 110 7.84 -1.32 -4.09
C GLY A 110 6.33 -1.55 -4.13
N ASN A 111 5.58 -0.59 -4.67
CA ASN A 111 4.14 -0.69 -4.90
C ASN A 111 3.79 -1.92 -5.74
N ILE A 112 4.37 -2.03 -6.94
CA ILE A 112 4.13 -3.15 -7.86
C ILE A 112 4.43 -4.49 -7.16
N LYS A 113 5.57 -4.58 -6.46
CA LYS A 113 5.94 -5.81 -5.75
C LYS A 113 4.94 -6.17 -4.66
N PHE A 114 4.60 -5.22 -3.78
CA PHE A 114 3.72 -5.51 -2.65
C PHE A 114 2.31 -5.90 -3.10
N ILE A 115 1.78 -5.21 -4.10
CA ILE A 115 0.54 -5.61 -4.75
C ILE A 115 0.60 -7.04 -5.29
N GLY A 116 1.70 -7.41 -5.95
CA GLY A 116 1.92 -8.77 -6.42
C GLY A 116 1.87 -9.79 -5.27
N GLU A 117 2.52 -9.48 -4.15
CA GLU A 117 2.50 -10.32 -2.93
C GLU A 117 1.07 -10.47 -2.35
N LEU A 118 0.26 -9.41 -2.37
CA LEU A 118 -1.15 -9.44 -1.95
C LEU A 118 -1.99 -10.30 -2.90
N PHE A 119 -1.75 -10.21 -4.21
CA PHE A 119 -2.44 -11.04 -5.21
C PHE A 119 -2.09 -12.53 -5.05
N LEU A 120 -0.81 -12.87 -4.87
CA LEU A 120 -0.36 -14.25 -4.65
C LEU A 120 -1.03 -14.90 -3.43
N ARG A 121 -1.37 -14.11 -2.41
CA ARG A 121 -2.08 -14.54 -1.19
C ARG A 121 -3.61 -14.48 -1.29
N ARG A 122 -4.14 -14.24 -2.50
CA ARG A 122 -5.59 -14.11 -2.78
C ARG A 122 -6.26 -13.02 -1.94
N LEU A 123 -5.51 -11.99 -1.57
CA LEU A 123 -6.03 -10.78 -0.92
C LEU A 123 -6.60 -9.79 -1.94
N LEU A 124 -6.27 -9.95 -3.22
CA LEU A 124 -6.83 -9.18 -4.32
C LEU A 124 -7.54 -10.12 -5.29
N SER A 125 -8.66 -9.67 -5.86
CA SER A 125 -9.35 -10.42 -6.92
C SER A 125 -8.65 -10.21 -8.26
N ALA A 126 -8.78 -11.17 -9.18
CA ALA A 126 -8.28 -11.02 -10.54
C ALA A 126 -8.88 -9.80 -11.25
N LYS A 127 -10.13 -9.42 -10.93
CA LYS A 127 -10.76 -8.20 -11.44
C LYS A 127 -10.02 -6.95 -10.98
N ALA A 128 -9.76 -6.84 -9.67
CA ALA A 128 -9.04 -5.69 -9.10
C ALA A 128 -7.63 -5.55 -9.69
N VAL A 129 -6.91 -6.66 -9.89
CA VAL A 129 -5.57 -6.62 -10.51
C VAL A 129 -5.63 -6.29 -12.01
N LYS A 130 -6.64 -6.79 -12.74
CA LYS A 130 -6.79 -6.51 -14.17
C LYS A 130 -7.02 -5.01 -14.44
N GLU A 131 -7.85 -4.34 -13.64
CA GLU A 131 -8.13 -2.91 -13.75
C GLU A 131 -6.82 -2.09 -13.68
N VAL A 132 -5.93 -2.48 -12.78
CA VAL A 132 -4.63 -1.84 -12.57
C VAL A 132 -3.68 -2.07 -13.72
N VAL A 133 -3.48 -3.33 -14.11
CA VAL A 133 -2.53 -3.68 -15.17
C VAL A 133 -2.93 -2.98 -16.47
N THR A 134 -4.23 -2.89 -16.74
CA THR A 134 -4.76 -2.12 -17.87
C THR A 134 -4.39 -0.64 -17.78
N SER A 135 -4.49 -0.02 -16.60
CA SER A 135 -4.09 1.39 -16.39
C SER A 135 -2.58 1.65 -16.48
N LEU A 136 -1.75 0.61 -16.32
CA LEU A 136 -0.28 0.73 -16.44
C LEU A 136 0.21 0.56 -17.88
N ILE A 137 -0.54 -0.17 -18.71
CA ILE A 137 -0.17 -0.50 -20.10
C ILE A 137 -0.89 0.43 -21.10
N GLY A 138 -2.00 1.06 -20.68
CA GLY A 138 -2.80 1.99 -21.48
C GLY A 138 -2.21 3.39 -21.59
#